data_AF-A0AAD4XAA5-F1
#
_entry.id   AF-A0AAD4XAA5-F1
#
_cell.length_a   1.000
_cell.length_b   1.000
_cell.length_c   1.000
_cell.angle_alpha   90.00
_cell.angle_beta   90.00
_cell.angle_gamma   90.00
#
_symmetry.space_group_name_H-M   'P 1'
#
loop_
_entity.id
_entity.type
_entity.pdbx_description
1 polymer ?
#
loop_
_entity_poly.entity_id
_entity_poly.type
_entity_poly.pdbx_seq_one_letter_code
_entity_poly.pdbx_strand_id
1 'polypeptide(L)'
;RKAIDNSKLVKEQNLVAWARPLFKDRKSFPQMADPTLQGQYPVRGLYQALAVAAMCVQEQPTMRPLIADVVTALSYLASQEYTPHTRTDPSTPPRTRREISDKRLNGGSNGSGFERDQTCR
;
A
#
# COMPACT_ATOMS: atom_id res chain seq x y z
N ARG A 1 -10.21 -4.64 -29.12
CA ARG A 1 -8.79 -4.33 -29.46
C ARG A 1 -7.90 -5.35 -28.74
N LYS A 2 -6.85 -5.88 -29.39
CA LYS A 2 -5.94 -6.88 -28.77
C LYS A 2 -4.82 -6.15 -28.01
N ALA A 3 -4.43 -6.65 -26.84
CA ALA A 3 -3.29 -6.14 -26.10
C ALA A 3 -2.00 -6.70 -26.73
N ILE A 4 -1.46 -5.96 -27.71
CA ILE A 4 -0.26 -6.33 -28.47
C ILE A 4 0.89 -5.41 -28.04
N ASP A 5 1.97 -6.00 -27.55
CA ASP A 5 3.24 -5.31 -27.29
C ASP A 5 4.23 -5.65 -28.41
N ASN A 6 4.46 -4.68 -29.31
CA ASN A 6 5.33 -4.82 -30.48
C ASN A 6 6.82 -4.84 -30.10
N SER A 7 7.19 -4.57 -28.84
CA SER A 7 8.58 -4.61 -28.36
C SER A 7 9.05 -6.03 -28.03
N LYS A 8 8.15 -7.02 -27.97
CA LYS A 8 8.44 -8.39 -27.52
C LYS A 8 8.42 -9.40 -28.66
N LEU A 9 9.03 -10.57 -28.44
CA LEU A 9 9.08 -11.66 -29.41
C LEU A 9 7.66 -12.07 -29.84
N VAL A 10 7.50 -12.59 -31.05
CA VAL A 10 6.19 -12.81 -31.71
C VAL A 10 5.17 -13.57 -30.83
N LYS A 11 5.65 -14.48 -29.98
CA LYS A 11 4.85 -15.30 -29.05
C LYS A 11 4.41 -14.55 -27.77
N GLU A 12 5.14 -13.51 -27.37
CA GLU A 12 4.90 -12.70 -26.18
C GLU A 12 4.22 -11.37 -26.50
N GLN A 13 4.08 -11.04 -27.79
CA GLN A 13 3.35 -9.85 -28.23
C GLN A 13 1.92 -9.83 -27.67
N ASN A 14 1.24 -10.98 -27.58
CA ASN A 14 -0.06 -11.05 -26.92
C ASN A 14 0.13 -11.13 -25.41
N LEU A 15 -0.05 -10.00 -24.74
CA LEU A 15 0.14 -9.89 -23.28
C LEU A 15 -0.78 -10.84 -22.50
N VAL A 16 -1.98 -11.12 -23.00
CA VAL A 16 -2.90 -12.08 -22.36
C VAL A 16 -2.38 -13.50 -22.51
N ALA A 17 -1.83 -13.86 -23.68
CA ALA A 17 -1.24 -15.18 -23.90
C ALA A 17 0.03 -15.39 -23.05
N TRP A 18 0.85 -14.34 -22.91
CA TRP A 18 2.04 -14.34 -22.04
C TRP A 18 1.69 -14.40 -20.54
N ALA A 19 0.65 -13.67 -20.10
CA ALA A 19 0.27 -13.60 -18.70
C ALA A 19 -0.49 -14.86 -18.21
N ARG A 20 -1.23 -15.55 -19.08
CA ARG A 20 -1.99 -16.78 -18.75
C ARG A 20 -1.20 -17.83 -17.96
N PRO A 21 0.01 -18.26 -18.37
CA PRO A 21 0.81 -19.20 -17.58
C PRO A 21 1.30 -18.58 -16.27
N LEU A 22 1.62 -17.28 -16.26
CA LEU A 22 2.15 -16.60 -15.08
C LEU A 22 1.12 -16.45 -13.96
N PHE A 23 -0.17 -16.33 -14.29
CA PHE A 23 -1.25 -16.33 -13.30
C PHE A 23 -1.37 -17.66 -12.52
N LYS A 24 -0.86 -18.78 -13.05
CA LYS A 24 -0.87 -20.08 -12.36
C LYS A 24 0.20 -20.16 -11.28
N ASP A 25 1.35 -19.52 -11.51
CA ASP A 25 2.49 -19.56 -10.60
C ASP A 25 2.63 -18.26 -9.82
N ARG A 26 2.18 -18.29 -8.55
CA ARG A 26 2.31 -17.15 -7.61
C ARG A 26 3.75 -16.66 -7.46
N LYS A 27 4.74 -17.54 -7.64
CA LYS A 27 6.17 -17.19 -7.55
C LYS A 27 6.65 -16.29 -8.71
N SER A 28 5.91 -16.28 -9.82
CA SER A 28 6.26 -15.55 -11.05
C SER A 28 5.69 -14.13 -11.07
N PHE A 29 4.86 -13.77 -10.08
CA PHE A 29 4.20 -12.46 -10.03
C PHE A 29 5.17 -11.28 -9.97
N PRO A 30 6.33 -11.35 -9.28
CA PRO A 30 7.33 -10.29 -9.34
C PRO A 30 7.91 -10.05 -10.73
N GLN A 31 7.92 -11.06 -11.61
CA GLN A 31 8.39 -10.93 -13.00
C GLN A 31 7.34 -10.26 -13.90
N MET A 32 6.08 -10.21 -13.47
CA MET A 32 5.00 -9.49 -14.14
C MET A 32 4.93 -8.02 -13.76
N ALA A 33 5.61 -7.63 -12.67
CA ALA A 33 5.67 -6.24 -12.25
C ALA A 33 6.47 -5.41 -13.27
N ASP A 34 6.13 -4.13 -13.35
CA ASP A 34 6.82 -3.20 -14.24
C ASP A 34 8.31 -3.07 -13.82
N PRO A 35 9.27 -3.33 -14.72
CA PRO A 35 10.69 -3.19 -14.45
C PRO A 35 11.10 -1.77 -14.01
N THR A 36 10.36 -0.73 -14.44
CA THR A 36 10.64 0.67 -14.10
C THR A 36 10.37 0.97 -12.62
N LEU A 37 9.54 0.17 -11.95
CA LEU A 37 9.29 0.29 -10.51
C LEU A 37 10.48 -0.19 -9.68
N GLN A 38 11.44 -0.94 -10.25
CA GLN A 38 12.65 -1.42 -9.56
C GLN A 38 12.37 -2.14 -8.22
N GLY A 39 11.22 -2.83 -8.10
CA GLY A 39 10.83 -3.49 -6.86
C GLY A 39 10.24 -2.56 -5.79
N GLN A 40 10.07 -1.26 -6.08
CA GLN A 40 9.45 -0.28 -5.21
C GLN A 40 7.92 -0.35 -5.29
N TYR A 41 7.36 -1.48 -4.89
CA TYR A 41 5.92 -1.67 -4.82
C TYR A 41 5.53 -2.50 -3.61
N PRO A 42 4.32 -2.31 -3.06
CA PRO A 42 3.81 -3.19 -2.03
C PRO A 42 3.56 -4.55 -2.67
N VAL A 43 4.36 -5.55 -2.29
CA VAL A 43 4.24 -6.92 -2.79
C VAL A 43 2.81 -7.43 -2.62
N ARG A 44 2.18 -7.18 -1.47
CA ARG A 44 0.77 -7.53 -1.21
C ARG A 44 -0.20 -6.84 -2.16
N GLY A 45 0.00 -5.55 -2.44
CA GLY A 45 -0.83 -4.80 -3.38
C GLY A 45 -0.71 -5.33 -4.81
N LEU A 46 0.50 -5.70 -5.23
CA LEU A 46 0.73 -6.35 -6.53
C LEU A 46 -0.04 -7.67 -6.65
N TYR A 47 0.01 -8.53 -5.62
CA TYR A 47 -0.76 -9.79 -5.61
C TYR A 47 -2.26 -9.55 -5.75
N GLN A 48 -2.79 -8.55 -5.05
CA GLN A 48 -4.21 -8.21 -5.11
C GLN A 48 -4.60 -7.65 -6.49
N ALA A 49 -3.79 -6.74 -7.05
CA ALA A 49 -4.01 -6.20 -8.39
C ALA A 49 -3.98 -7.31 -9.46
N LEU A 50 -3.00 -8.22 -9.38
CA LEU A 50 -2.90 -9.37 -10.28
C LEU A 50 -4.09 -10.32 -10.14
N ALA A 51 -4.61 -10.54 -8.94
CA ALA A 51 -5.80 -11.36 -8.74
C ALA A 51 -7.03 -10.75 -9.43
N VAL A 52 -7.23 -9.43 -9.30
CA VAL A 52 -8.31 -8.71 -9.99
C VAL A 52 -8.13 -8.79 -11.50
N ALA A 53 -6.91 -8.55 -12.00
CA ALA A 53 -6.60 -8.67 -13.43
C ALA A 53 -6.85 -10.09 -13.96
N ALA A 54 -6.47 -11.12 -13.20
CA ALA A 54 -6.66 -12.54 -13.55
C ALA A 54 -8.14 -12.89 -13.70
N MET A 55 -9.01 -12.37 -12.83
CA MET A 55 -10.47 -12.55 -12.95
C MET A 55 -11.03 -11.83 -14.17
N CYS A 56 -10.53 -10.63 -14.49
CA CYS A 56 -10.99 -9.84 -15.63
C CYS A 56 -10.65 -10.47 -16.99
N VAL A 57 -9.50 -11.16 -17.11
CA VAL A 57 -9.03 -11.77 -18.35
C VAL A 57 -9.47 -13.23 -18.55
N GLN A 58 -10.31 -13.77 -17.64
CA GLN A 58 -10.84 -15.12 -17.77
C GLN A 58 -11.61 -15.32 -19.08
N GLU A 59 -11.49 -16.52 -19.63
CA GLU A 59 -12.21 -16.91 -20.85
C GLU A 59 -13.72 -16.99 -20.60
N GLN A 60 -14.11 -17.48 -19.41
CA GLN A 60 -15.49 -17.58 -18.98
C GLN A 60 -16.02 -16.21 -18.52
N PRO A 61 -17.10 -15.68 -19.13
CA PRO A 61 -17.64 -14.37 -18.78
C PRO A 61 -18.29 -14.36 -17.39
N THR A 62 -18.77 -15.50 -16.90
CA THR A 62 -19.40 -15.65 -15.57
C THR A 62 -18.41 -15.46 -14.42
N MET A 63 -17.11 -15.65 -14.69
CA MET A 63 -16.04 -15.44 -13.71
C MET A 63 -15.52 -14.00 -13.67
N ARG A 64 -15.99 -13.15 -14.59
CA ARG A 64 -15.55 -11.75 -14.68
C ARG A 64 -16.37 -10.94 -13.67
N PRO A 65 -15.71 -10.24 -12.73
CA PRO A 65 -16.40 -9.42 -11.74
C PRO A 65 -17.12 -8.24 -12.40
N LEU A 66 -18.11 -7.70 -11.70
CA LEU A 66 -18.74 -6.45 -12.11
C LEU A 66 -17.72 -5.32 -12.09
N ILE A 67 -17.85 -4.36 -13.01
CA ILE A 67 -16.94 -3.21 -13.07
C ILE A 67 -16.96 -2.40 -11.76
N ALA A 68 -18.09 -2.37 -11.06
CA ALA A 68 -18.23 -1.74 -9.75
C ALA A 68 -17.32 -2.40 -8.69
N ASP A 69 -17.22 -3.73 -8.70
CA ASP A 69 -16.35 -4.48 -7.79
C ASP A 69 -14.87 -4.24 -8.12
N VAL A 70 -14.54 -4.20 -9.42
CA VAL A 70 -13.18 -3.88 -9.89
C VAL A 70 -12.76 -2.49 -9.42
N VAL A 71 -13.61 -1.48 -9.59
CA VAL A 71 -13.33 -0.11 -9.15
C VAL A 71 -13.18 -0.05 -7.63
N THR A 72 -14.04 -0.74 -6.89
CA THR A 72 -13.96 -0.79 -5.42
C THR A 72 -12.64 -1.42 -4.96
N ALA A 73 -12.26 -2.56 -5.55
CA ALA A 73 -11.01 -3.24 -5.25
C ALA A 73 -9.79 -2.35 -5.59
N LEU A 74 -9.78 -1.73 -6.77
CA LEU A 74 -8.68 -0.84 -7.17
C LEU A 74 -8.60 0.42 -6.28
N SER A 75 -9.74 0.99 -5.87
CA SER A 75 -9.80 2.12 -4.95
C SER A 75 -9.23 1.74 -3.58
N TYR A 76 -9.57 0.55 -3.09
CA TYR A 76 -8.98 0.01 -1.87
C TYR A 76 -7.46 -0.14 -1.99
N LEU A 77 -6.95 -0.65 -3.12
CA LEU A 77 -5.51 -0.76 -3.36
C LEU A 77 -4.82 0.61 -3.42
N ALA A 78 -5.44 1.60 -4.04
CA ALA A 78 -4.93 2.96 -4.12
C ALA A 78 -4.92 3.67 -2.75
N SER A 79 -5.86 3.32 -1.86
CA SER A 79 -5.91 3.85 -0.49
C SER A 79 -4.87 3.23 0.46
N GLN A 80 -4.22 2.14 0.07
CA GLN A 80 -3.18 1.54 0.88
C GLN A 80 -1.89 2.36 0.78
N GLU A 81 -1.48 2.95 1.89
CA GLU A 81 -0.19 3.64 2.01
C GLU A 81 0.96 2.67 1.71
N TYR A 82 1.71 2.96 0.65
CA TYR A 82 2.99 2.30 0.41
C TYR A 82 4.06 3.01 1.23
N THR A 83 4.31 2.51 2.44
CA THR A 83 5.56 2.82 3.14
C THR A 83 6.63 1.88 2.58
N PRO A 84 7.56 2.35 1.72
CA PRO A 84 8.73 1.54 1.43
C PRO A 84 9.39 1.26 2.77
N HIS A 85 9.42 -0.01 3.20
CA HIS A 85 10.37 -0.43 4.21
C HIS A 85 11.73 -0.20 3.57
N THR A 86 12.28 1.01 3.75
CA THR A 86 13.72 1.18 3.76
C THR A 86 14.20 0.06 4.67
N ARG A 87 14.94 -0.90 4.12
CA ARG A 87 15.71 -1.82 4.94
C ARG A 87 16.65 -0.94 5.75
N THR A 88 16.18 -0.42 6.87
CA THR A 88 17.03 0.18 7.88
C THR A 88 17.84 -0.99 8.38
N ASP A 89 19.08 -1.06 7.92
CA ASP A 89 20.14 -1.75 8.63
C ASP A 89 19.95 -1.50 10.14
N PRO A 90 19.98 -2.52 11.00
CA PRO A 90 19.87 -2.38 12.45
C PRO A 90 20.96 -1.52 13.14
N SER A 91 21.79 -0.81 12.38
CA SER A 91 23.04 -0.21 12.84
C SER A 91 22.93 1.20 13.42
N THR A 92 21.74 1.83 13.45
CA THR A 92 21.62 3.22 13.94
C THR A 92 20.78 3.29 15.21
N PRO A 93 21.36 3.66 16.37
CA PRO A 93 20.59 3.75 17.62
C PRO A 93 19.55 4.87 17.50
N PRO A 94 18.39 4.74 18.16
CA PRO A 94 17.37 5.78 18.14
C PRO A 94 17.95 7.03 18.79
N ARG A 95 18.04 8.13 18.03
CA ARG A 95 18.27 9.45 18.60
C ARG A 95 17.07 9.77 19.48
N THR A 96 17.26 9.68 20.78
CA THR A 96 16.37 10.26 21.79
C THR A 96 16.15 11.72 21.43
N ARG A 97 14.93 12.05 20.99
CA ARG A 97 14.47 13.43 20.85
C ARG A 97 14.47 14.04 22.25
N ARG A 98 15.55 14.76 22.58
CA ARG A 98 15.62 15.65 23.74
C ARG A 98 14.56 16.72 23.54
N GLU A 99 13.40 16.60 24.19
CA GLU A 99 12.57 17.77 24.47
C GLU A 99 13.19 18.49 25.65
N ILE A 100 14.04 19.47 25.33
CA ILE A 100 14.42 20.54 26.24
C ILE A 100 13.87 21.82 25.64
N SER A 101 12.85 22.37 26.31
CA SER A 101 12.59 23.80 26.31
C SER A 101 12.07 24.16 27.69
N ASP A 102 13.03 24.58 28.51
CA ASP A 102 12.86 25.34 29.74
C ASP A 102 11.81 26.45 29.61
N LYS A 103 10.93 26.56 30.61
CA LYS A 103 10.69 27.83 31.30
C LYS A 103 10.52 27.58 32.80
N ARG A 104 11.59 27.85 33.55
CA ARG A 104 11.53 28.18 34.97
C ARG A 104 10.59 29.36 35.18
N LEU A 105 9.84 29.38 36.27
CA LEU A 105 10.10 30.28 37.41
C LEU A 105 9.33 29.81 38.67
N ASN A 106 10.07 29.92 39.76
CA ASN A 106 9.87 29.51 41.14
C ASN A 106 8.72 30.22 41.88
N GLY A 107 8.12 29.59 42.88
CA GLY A 107 7.33 30.29 43.90
C GLY A 107 6.32 29.40 44.63
N GLY A 108 6.75 28.76 45.73
CA GLY A 108 5.85 27.99 46.60
C GLY A 108 4.96 28.87 47.49
N SER A 109 3.86 28.28 47.98
CA SER A 109 3.26 28.52 49.30
C SER A 109 2.06 27.59 49.55
N ASN A 110 1.93 27.20 50.81
CA ASN A 110 0.94 26.30 51.39
C ASN A 110 -0.49 26.87 51.33
N GLY A 111 -1.52 26.01 51.41
CA GLY A 111 -2.87 26.47 51.78
C GLY A 111 -4.02 25.52 51.42
N SER A 112 -4.62 24.94 52.45
CA SER A 112 -5.92 24.28 52.50
C SER A 112 -7.11 25.20 52.16
N GLY A 113 -8.21 24.64 51.64
CA GLY A 113 -9.56 25.27 51.59
C GLY A 113 -10.31 24.90 50.31
N PHE A 114 -11.27 23.97 50.31
CA PHE A 114 -12.71 24.12 50.61
C PHE A 114 -13.47 25.11 49.70
N GLU A 115 -14.65 24.66 49.25
CA GLU A 115 -15.82 25.45 48.82
C GLU A 115 -16.05 25.78 47.32
N ARG A 116 -16.93 24.95 46.73
CA ARG A 116 -18.13 25.19 45.90
C ARG A 116 -18.35 26.48 45.06
N ASP A 117 -19.01 26.19 43.94
CA ASP A 117 -20.18 26.84 43.30
C ASP A 117 -20.04 27.50 41.90
N GLN A 118 -20.84 26.95 40.98
CA GLN A 118 -21.69 27.56 39.93
C GLN A 118 -21.08 28.62 38.98
N THR A 119 -21.27 28.53 37.65
CA THR A 119 -22.54 28.83 36.97
C THR A 119 -22.42 28.55 35.46
N CYS A 120 -23.49 28.04 34.86
CA CYS A 120 -23.68 27.81 33.42
C CYS A 120 -23.72 29.10 32.58
N ARG A 121 -23.22 29.03 31.34
CA ARG A 121 -23.82 29.69 30.16
C ARG A 121 -23.54 28.87 28.92
#